data_AF-A0A7L3NCZ0-F1
#
_entry.id   AF-A0A7L3NCZ0-F1
#
_cell.length_a   1.000
_cell.length_b   1.000
_cell.length_c   1.000
_cell.angle_alpha   90.00
_cell.angle_beta   90.00
_cell.angle_gamma   90.00
#
_symmetry.space_group_name_H-M   'P 1'
#
loop_
_entity.id
_entity.type
_entity.pdbx_description
1 polymer ?
#
loop_
_entity_poly.entity_id
_entity_poly.type
_entity_poly.pdbx_seq_one_letter_code
_entity_poly.pdbx_strand_id
1 'polypeptide(L)'
;SSSPAEFSLWHLPSPQPELGPYQHPQLTKPCSSVPQVLKSCTEFIEKHGIVDGIYRLSGIASNIQKLRHEFDSEQIPDLTKDIYIQDIHCVGSLCKLYFRELPNPLLTYQLYEKFS
;
A
#
# COMPACT_ATOMS: atom_id res chain seq x y z
N SER A 1 -7.78 6.55 24.37
CA SER A 1 -6.34 6.85 24.40
C SER A 1 -5.64 5.86 23.49
N SER A 2 -5.46 6.21 22.22
CA SER A 2 -4.79 5.35 21.25
C SER A 2 -3.58 6.11 20.72
N SER A 3 -2.42 5.47 20.80
CA SER A 3 -1.10 6.05 20.54
C SER A 3 -0.92 6.46 19.06
N PRO A 4 -0.13 7.50 18.73
CA PRO A 4 0.09 7.98 17.35
C PRO A 4 0.92 7.03 16.45
N ALA A 5 1.27 5.82 16.92
CA ALA A 5 2.30 4.98 16.32
C ALA A 5 1.87 4.16 15.08
N GLU A 6 0.60 4.13 14.69
CA GLU A 6 0.15 3.37 13.51
C GLU A 6 0.56 4.03 12.17
N PHE A 7 0.90 5.32 12.17
CA PHE A 7 1.20 6.06 10.94
C PHE A 7 2.59 5.78 10.32
N SER A 8 3.50 5.15 11.07
CA SER A 8 4.85 4.84 10.56
C SER A 8 4.90 3.69 9.55
N LEU A 9 3.81 2.95 9.35
CA LEU A 9 3.85 1.68 8.64
C LEU A 9 3.98 1.81 7.12
N TRP A 10 3.37 2.84 6.51
CA TRP A 10 3.31 2.94 5.05
C TRP A 10 4.27 3.96 4.41
N HIS A 11 5.16 4.59 5.18
CA HIS A 11 6.18 5.56 4.72
C HIS A 11 5.70 6.50 3.59
N LEU A 12 4.44 6.93 3.65
CA LEU A 12 3.92 7.91 2.71
C LEU A 12 4.56 9.26 3.03
N PRO A 13 5.08 9.99 2.03
CA PRO A 13 5.50 11.36 2.26
C PRO A 13 4.28 12.13 2.79
N SER A 14 4.45 12.80 3.93
CA SER A 14 3.42 13.66 4.48
C SER A 14 2.96 14.65 3.39
N PRO A 15 1.66 14.95 3.26
CA PRO A 15 1.21 16.02 2.38
C PRO A 15 1.91 17.30 2.81
N GLN A 16 2.86 17.78 2.00
CA GLN A 16 3.63 18.95 2.35
C GLN A 16 2.70 20.17 2.29
N PRO A 17 2.63 21.01 3.34
CA PRO A 17 2.06 22.35 3.19
C PRO A 17 2.93 23.11 2.19
N GLU A 18 2.32 23.88 1.28
CA GLU A 18 3.05 24.65 0.27
C GLU A 18 4.20 25.46 0.90
N LEU A 19 5.45 25.12 0.54
CA LEU A 19 6.65 25.70 1.14
C LEU A 19 7.16 26.88 0.32
N GLY A 20 7.39 28.00 1.02
CA GLY A 20 8.03 29.21 0.53
C GLY A 20 9.53 29.08 0.23
N PRO A 21 10.21 30.20 -0.13
CA PRO A 21 11.37 30.20 -1.04
C PRO A 21 12.74 29.85 -0.45
N TYR A 22 12.85 29.17 0.69
CA TYR A 22 14.15 28.88 1.32
C TYR A 22 14.38 27.38 1.50
N GLN A 23 15.18 26.80 0.61
CA GLN A 23 15.51 25.38 0.56
C GLN A 23 16.69 25.02 1.48
N HIS A 24 16.56 23.91 2.20
CA HIS A 24 17.67 23.07 2.64
C HIS A 24 17.69 21.79 1.79
N PRO A 25 18.85 21.26 1.37
CA PRO A 25 18.93 20.02 0.61
C PRO A 25 18.81 18.83 1.57
N GLN A 26 17.61 18.54 2.05
CA GLN A 26 17.33 17.22 2.62
C GLN A 26 17.10 16.26 1.47
N LEU A 27 18.01 15.28 1.37
CA LEU A 27 17.99 14.11 0.51
C LEU A 27 16.57 13.77 0.03
N THR A 28 16.22 14.24 -1.17
CA THR A 28 14.96 13.85 -1.81
C THR A 28 15.10 12.38 -2.15
N LYS A 29 14.61 11.48 -1.27
CA LYS A 29 14.23 10.14 -1.70
C LYS A 29 13.38 10.37 -2.96
N PRO A 30 13.74 9.81 -4.13
CA PRO A 30 12.93 10.01 -5.31
C PRO A 30 11.52 9.57 -4.93
N CYS A 31 10.60 10.53 -4.89
CA CYS A 31 9.21 10.27 -4.61
C CYS A 31 8.74 9.44 -5.81
N SER A 32 8.83 8.12 -5.69
CA SER A 32 8.05 7.27 -6.55
C SER A 32 6.61 7.71 -6.33
N SER A 33 5.98 8.24 -7.38
CA SER A 33 4.61 8.72 -7.34
C SER A 33 3.62 7.65 -6.86
N VAL A 34 4.06 6.38 -6.84
CA VAL A 34 3.30 5.23 -6.39
C VAL A 34 4.11 4.42 -5.35
N PRO A 35 3.54 4.15 -4.17
CA PRO A 35 4.08 3.27 -3.12
C PRO A 35 4.50 1.89 -3.64
N GLN A 36 5.60 1.34 -3.11
CA GLN A 36 6.15 0.06 -3.56
C GLN A 36 5.18 -1.11 -3.37
N VAL A 37 4.40 -1.13 -2.29
CA VAL A 37 3.35 -2.13 -2.06
C VAL A 37 2.32 -2.16 -3.19
N LEU A 38 1.91 -1.00 -3.70
CA LEU A 38 0.96 -0.93 -4.81
C LEU A 38 1.58 -1.44 -6.11
N LYS A 39 2.83 -1.08 -6.40
CA LYS A 39 3.55 -1.57 -7.59
C LYS A 39 3.69 -3.09 -7.56
N SER A 40 4.27 -3.64 -6.49
CA SER A 40 4.49 -5.07 -6.34
C SER A 40 3.18 -5.87 -6.38
N CYS A 41 2.14 -5.43 -5.68
CA CYS A 41 0.84 -6.10 -5.72
C CYS A 41 0.20 -6.05 -7.12
N THR A 42 0.27 -4.91 -7.81
CA THR A 42 -0.37 -4.75 -9.13
C THR A 42 0.35 -5.59 -10.18
N GLU A 43 1.69 -5.51 -10.24
CA GLU A 43 2.49 -6.32 -11.17
C GLU A 43 2.26 -7.83 -10.97
N PHE A 44 2.18 -8.27 -9.71
CA PHE A 44 1.88 -9.66 -9.39
C PHE A 44 0.47 -10.07 -9.85
N ILE A 45 -0.55 -9.26 -9.57
CA ILE A 45 -1.94 -9.56 -9.93
C ILE A 45 -2.15 -9.50 -11.44
N GLU A 46 -1.49 -8.60 -12.17
CA GLU A 46 -1.53 -8.57 -13.63
C GLU A 46 -0.97 -9.87 -14.25
N LYS A 47 0.08 -10.41 -13.64
CA LYS A 47 0.74 -11.62 -14.13
C LYS A 47 0.06 -12.93 -13.68
N HIS A 48 -0.45 -12.98 -12.46
CA HIS A 48 -0.92 -14.22 -11.81
C HIS A 48 -2.40 -14.17 -11.42
N GLY A 49 -3.04 -13.01 -11.45
CA GLY A 49 -4.36 -12.75 -10.89
C GLY A 49 -5.55 -13.05 -11.80
N ILE A 50 -5.35 -13.70 -12.95
CA ILE A 50 -6.44 -14.22 -13.78
C ILE A 50 -7.00 -15.49 -13.12
N VAL A 51 -7.72 -15.29 -12.02
CA VAL A 51 -8.35 -16.32 -11.20
C VAL A 51 -9.77 -15.88 -10.82
N ASP A 52 -10.65 -16.84 -10.50
CA ASP A 52 -12.01 -16.48 -10.09
C ASP A 52 -11.98 -15.64 -8.81
N GLY A 53 -12.74 -14.54 -8.81
CA GLY A 53 -12.92 -13.71 -7.63
C GLY A 53 -11.68 -12.95 -7.17
N ILE A 54 -10.72 -12.65 -8.05
CA ILE A 54 -9.67 -11.67 -7.75
C ILE A 54 -10.29 -10.36 -7.24
N TYR A 55 -9.73 -9.81 -6.15
CA TYR A 55 -10.27 -8.70 -5.34
C TYR A 55 -11.63 -8.92 -4.65
N ARG A 56 -12.48 -9.85 -5.11
CA ARG A 56 -13.76 -10.20 -4.45
C ARG A 56 -13.54 -11.13 -3.25
N LEU A 57 -12.79 -12.21 -3.44
CA LEU A 57 -12.43 -13.16 -2.40
C LEU A 57 -11.31 -12.60 -1.53
N SER A 58 -11.28 -13.04 -0.27
CA SER A 58 -10.24 -12.69 0.70
C SER A 58 -9.21 -13.80 0.75
N GLY A 59 -7.92 -13.44 0.72
CA GLY A 59 -6.85 -14.39 1.03
C GLY A 59 -6.79 -14.77 2.51
N ILE A 60 -5.90 -15.71 2.82
CA ILE A 60 -5.72 -16.24 4.16
C ILE A 60 -5.14 -15.14 5.07
N ALA A 61 -5.78 -14.91 6.22
CA ALA A 61 -5.42 -13.81 7.12
C ALA A 61 -3.95 -13.83 7.56
N SER A 62 -3.39 -15.00 7.88
CA SER A 62 -1.98 -15.14 8.26
C SER A 62 -1.02 -14.77 7.11
N ASN A 63 -1.36 -15.11 5.86
CA ASN A 63 -0.56 -14.75 4.68
C ASN A 63 -0.59 -13.23 4.44
N ILE A 64 -1.76 -12.60 4.60
CA ILE A 64 -1.91 -11.14 4.51
C ILE A 64 -1.05 -10.45 5.57
N GLN A 65 -1.13 -10.89 6.83
CA GLN A 65 -0.34 -10.31 7.92
C GLN A 65 1.16 -10.51 7.71
N LYS A 66 1.58 -11.68 7.20
CA LYS A 66 2.96 -11.94 6.85
C LYS A 66 3.46 -11.00 5.76
N LEU A 67 2.71 -10.84 4.66
CA LEU A 67 3.08 -9.90 3.60
C LEU A 67 3.17 -8.46 4.10
N ARG A 68 2.19 -8.04 4.91
CA ARG A 68 2.20 -6.72 5.53
C ARG A 68 3.48 -6.49 6.32
N HIS A 69 3.85 -7.44 7.17
CA HIS A 69 5.09 -7.35 7.94
C HIS A 69 6.35 -7.34 7.07
N GLU A 70 6.38 -8.09 5.96
CA GLU A 70 7.50 -8.05 5.02
C GLU A 70 7.65 -6.65 4.39
N PHE A 71 6.55 -6.02 3.95
CA PHE A 71 6.58 -4.64 3.45
C PHE A 71 6.91 -3.59 4.52
N ASP A 72 6.38 -3.74 5.74
CA ASP A 72 6.63 -2.83 6.87
C ASP A 72 8.12 -2.85 7.28
N SER A 73 8.83 -3.96 7.04
CA SER A 73 10.26 -4.13 7.35
C SER A 73 11.20 -3.53 6.30
N GLU A 74 10.69 -2.62 5.44
CA GLU A 74 11.38 -2.05 4.27
C GLU A 74 11.94 -3.10 3.29
N GLN A 75 11.45 -4.34 3.35
CA GLN A 75 11.80 -5.39 2.39
C GLN A 75 10.77 -5.44 1.28
N ILE A 76 11.23 -5.65 0.04
CA ILE A 76 10.33 -5.97 -1.06
C ILE A 76 10.09 -7.49 -1.00
N PRO A 77 8.88 -7.96 -0.65
CA PRO A 77 8.61 -9.37 -0.56
C PRO A 77 8.73 -10.03 -1.93
N ASP A 78 9.36 -11.20 -1.95
CA ASP A 78 9.32 -12.07 -3.12
C ASP A 78 7.95 -12.74 -3.20
N LEU A 79 7.08 -12.17 -4.04
CA LEU A 79 5.73 -12.65 -4.29
C LEU A 79 5.70 -13.94 -5.13
N THR A 80 6.85 -14.42 -5.64
CA THR A 80 6.92 -15.67 -6.42
C THR A 80 6.99 -16.92 -5.53
N LYS A 81 7.16 -16.76 -4.21
CA LYS A 81 7.11 -17.87 -3.24
C LYS A 81 5.77 -18.62 -3.32
N ASP A 82 5.82 -19.94 -3.19
CA ASP A 82 4.66 -20.83 -3.26
C ASP A 82 3.49 -20.40 -2.36
N ILE A 83 3.80 -19.91 -1.16
CA ILE A 83 2.79 -19.44 -0.20
C ILE A 83 1.89 -18.33 -0.77
N TYR A 84 2.41 -17.49 -1.68
CA TYR A 84 1.67 -16.39 -2.31
C TYR A 84 1.08 -16.79 -3.66
N ILE A 85 1.74 -17.69 -4.41
CA ILE A 85 1.20 -18.26 -5.64
C ILE A 85 -0.02 -19.14 -5.36
N GLN A 86 -0.03 -19.87 -4.25
CA GLN A 86 -1.17 -20.70 -3.83
C GLN A 86 -2.32 -19.89 -3.23
N ASP A 87 -2.06 -18.66 -2.80
CA ASP A 87 -3.06 -17.76 -2.19
C ASP A 87 -2.99 -16.36 -2.81
N ILE A 88 -3.22 -16.27 -4.12
CA ILE A 88 -3.16 -15.01 -4.88
C ILE A 88 -4.10 -13.94 -4.28
N HIS A 89 -5.20 -14.37 -3.65
CA HIS A 89 -6.15 -13.48 -2.98
C HIS A 89 -5.53 -12.72 -1.80
N CYS A 90 -4.46 -13.20 -1.17
CA CYS A 90 -3.80 -12.48 -0.08
C CYS A 90 -3.12 -11.20 -0.58
N VAL A 91 -2.55 -11.22 -1.78
CA VAL A 91 -1.92 -10.04 -2.41
C VAL A 91 -3.00 -9.01 -2.77
N GLY A 92 -4.14 -9.45 -3.30
CA GLY A 92 -5.30 -8.58 -3.55
C GLY A 92 -5.89 -7.99 -2.26
N SER A 93 -5.99 -8.78 -1.20
CA SER A 93 -6.41 -8.31 0.12
C SER A 93 -5.46 -7.28 0.71
N LEU A 94 -4.15 -7.48 0.58
CA LEU A 94 -3.15 -6.52 1.03
C LEU A 94 -3.21 -5.20 0.26
N CYS A 95 -3.38 -5.26 -1.06
CA CYS A 95 -3.56 -4.07 -1.90
C CYS A 95 -4.78 -3.24 -1.44
N LYS A 96 -5.91 -3.91 -1.16
CA LYS A 96 -7.10 -3.24 -0.60
C LYS A 96 -6.84 -2.68 0.80
N LEU A 97 -6.14 -3.42 1.64
CA LEU A 97 -5.80 -3.01 3.01
C LEU A 97 -5.02 -1.70 2.99
N TYR A 98 -4.05 -1.57 2.08
CA TYR A 98 -3.27 -0.35 1.91
C TYR A 98 -4.16 0.88 1.72
N PHE A 99 -5.07 0.86 0.75
CA PHE A 99 -5.98 2.00 0.50
C PHE A 99 -6.90 2.29 1.68
N ARG A 100 -7.32 1.26 2.41
CA ARG A 100 -8.19 1.40 3.59
C ARG A 100 -7.47 2.03 4.78
N GLU A 101 -6.17 1.80 4.92
CA GLU A 101 -5.34 2.32 6.02
C GLU A 101 -4.76 3.71 5.71
N LEU A 102 -5.06 4.30 4.55
CA LEU A 102 -4.61 5.65 4.23
C LEU A 102 -5.22 6.68 5.20
N PRO A 103 -4.43 7.65 5.75
CA PRO A 103 -4.95 8.75 6.56
C PRO A 103 -6.00 9.58 5.82
N ASN A 104 -5.76 9.77 4.53
CA ASN A 104 -6.65 10.46 3.61
C ASN A 104 -6.97 9.47 2.50
N PRO A 105 -8.26 9.15 2.27
CA PRO A 105 -8.64 8.18 1.26
C PRO A 105 -8.11 8.60 -0.11
N LEU A 106 -8.00 7.64 -1.04
CA LEU A 106 -7.41 7.88 -2.36
C LEU A 106 -8.04 9.07 -3.10
N LEU A 107 -9.37 9.25 -2.99
CA LEU A 107 -10.08 10.37 -3.61
C LEU A 107 -10.11 11.65 -2.76
N THR A 108 -9.49 11.61 -1.57
CA THR A 108 -9.42 12.67 -0.57
C THR A 108 -10.77 13.14 -0.04
N TYR A 109 -10.80 13.59 1.22
CA TYR A 109 -12.04 14.11 1.80
C TYR A 109 -12.57 15.37 1.09
N GLN A 110 -11.69 16.19 0.53
CA GLN A 110 -12.02 17.48 -0.09
C GLN A 110 -12.78 17.35 -1.40
N LEU A 111 -12.63 16.21 -2.09
CA LEU A 111 -13.27 15.97 -3.38
C LEU A 111 -14.52 15.11 -3.29
N TYR A 112 -14.91 14.62 -2.10
CA TYR A 112 -16.07 13.73 -1.98
C TYR A 112 -17.36 14.32 -2.54
N GLU A 113 -17.66 15.58 -2.23
CA GLU A 113 -18.84 16.30 -2.76
C GLU A 113 -18.83 16.43 -4.30
N LYS A 114 -17.65 16.31 -4.93
CA LYS A 114 -17.52 16.36 -6.40
C LYS A 114 -17.67 14.99 -7.06
N PHE A 115 -17.63 13.91 -6.28
CA PHE A 115 -17.73 12.52 -6.75
C PHE A 115 -19.00 11.80 -6.27
N SER A 116 -19.87 12.48 -5.53
CA SER A 116 -21.16 11.97 -5.01
C SER A 116 -22.34 12.29 -5.91
#